data_AF-A0A519PUV6-F1
#
_entry.id   AF-A0A519PUV6-F1
#
_cell.length_a   1.000
_cell.length_b   1.000
_cell.length_c   1.000
_cell.angle_alpha   90.00
_cell.angle_beta   90.00
_cell.angle_gamma   90.00
#
_symmetry.space_group_name_H-M   'P 1'
#
loop_
_entity.id
_entity.type
_entity.pdbx_description
1 polymer ?
#
loop_
_entity_poly.entity_id
_entity_poly.type
_entity_poly.pdbx_seq_one_letter_code
_entity_poly.pdbx_strand_id
1 'polypeptide(L)'
;MTYCVGMLVDEGLAMIADTRTNAGVDNISSYRKLHVTKVPGDRVLAVATAGNLSVTQTALALVAEGVKLPDSTGPETLHSAPS
;
A
#
# COMPACT_ATOMS: atom_id res chain seq x y z
N MET A 1 5.49 16.39 -4.49
CA MET A 1 4.03 16.62 -4.64
C MET A 1 3.44 15.24 -4.68
N THR A 2 2.51 14.93 -3.78
CA THR A 2 2.06 13.56 -3.57
C THR A 2 0.55 13.53 -3.79
N TYR A 3 0.11 12.81 -4.82
CA TYR A 3 -1.30 12.70 -5.16
C TYR A 3 -1.67 11.29 -5.62
N CYS A 4 -2.71 10.76 -4.97
CA CYS A 4 -3.28 9.44 -5.22
C CYS A 4 -4.81 9.57 -5.26
N VAL A 5 -5.46 8.80 -6.12
CA VAL A 5 -6.93 8.70 -6.14
C VAL A 5 -7.36 7.26 -6.42
N GLY A 6 -8.41 6.84 -5.72
CA GLY A 6 -9.15 5.61 -5.99
C GLY A 6 -10.61 5.97 -6.26
N MET A 7 -11.18 5.39 -7.31
CA MET A 7 -12.59 5.55 -7.70
C MET A 7 -13.23 4.17 -7.71
N LEU A 8 -14.17 3.97 -6.79
CA LEU A 8 -15.01 2.77 -6.75
C LEU A 8 -16.33 3.09 -7.45
N VAL A 9 -16.63 2.32 -8.48
CA VAL A 9 -17.84 2.40 -9.30
C VAL A 9 -18.48 1.01 -9.39
N ASP A 10 -19.66 0.92 -10.00
CA ASP A 10 -20.41 -0.35 -10.10
C ASP A 10 -19.61 -1.43 -10.86
N GLU A 11 -18.81 -1.05 -11.85
CA GLU A 11 -17.95 -1.97 -12.63
C GLU A 11 -16.63 -2.32 -11.94
N GLY A 12 -16.30 -1.70 -10.80
CA GLY A 12 -15.12 -2.02 -10.01
C GLY A 12 -14.31 -0.81 -9.55
N LEU A 13 -13.00 -1.01 -9.41
CA LEU A 13 -12.08 -0.05 -8.78
C LEU A 13 -11.00 0.43 -9.76
N ALA A 14 -10.89 1.74 -9.95
CA ALA A 14 -9.78 2.38 -10.64
C ALA A 14 -8.88 3.12 -9.63
N MET A 15 -7.57 2.91 -9.69
CA MET A 15 -6.61 3.62 -8.83
C MET A 15 -5.43 4.17 -9.64
N ILE A 16 -5.02 5.40 -9.33
CA ILE A 16 -3.81 6.01 -9.87
C ILE A 16 -3.04 6.72 -8.76
N ALA A 17 -1.72 6.75 -8.89
CA ALA A 17 -0.85 7.48 -7.99
C ALA A 17 0.33 8.07 -8.75
N ASP A 18 0.67 9.31 -8.42
CA ASP A 18 1.89 9.93 -8.92
C ASP A 18 3.14 9.36 -8.21
N THR A 19 4.34 9.70 -8.69
CA THR A 19 5.60 9.15 -8.14
C THR A 19 6.54 10.19 -7.54
N ARG A 20 6.28 11.49 -7.69
CA ARG A 20 7.19 12.53 -7.18
C ARG A 20 7.12 12.55 -5.65
N THR A 21 8.24 12.41 -4.96
CA THR A 21 8.26 12.40 -3.49
C THR A 21 9.35 13.30 -2.96
N ASN A 22 9.05 14.03 -1.88
CA ASN A 22 10.08 14.72 -1.10
C ASN A 22 10.67 13.68 -0.11
N ALA A 23 11.95 13.34 -0.31
CA ALA A 23 12.69 12.38 0.50
C ALA A 23 13.67 13.06 1.48
N GLY A 24 13.62 14.39 1.60
CA GLY A 24 14.52 15.20 2.42
C GLY A 24 14.74 16.58 1.82
N VAL A 25 15.46 17.43 2.55
CA VAL A 25 15.88 18.74 2.04
C VAL A 25 16.66 18.55 0.74
N ASP A 26 16.22 19.23 -0.32
CA ASP A 26 16.76 19.16 -1.68
C ASP A 26 16.83 17.75 -2.30
N ASN A 27 16.04 16.80 -1.79
CA ASN A 27 15.92 15.47 -2.36
C ASN A 27 14.49 15.22 -2.84
N ILE A 28 14.25 15.51 -4.12
CA ILE A 28 13.00 15.16 -4.80
C ILE A 28 13.31 14.01 -5.78
N SER A 29 12.72 12.86 -5.52
CA SER A 29 12.96 11.63 -6.26
C SER A 29 11.66 10.91 -6.61
N SER A 30 11.75 9.90 -7.47
CA SER A 30 10.59 9.10 -7.89
C SER A 30 10.48 7.84 -7.04
N TYR A 31 9.39 7.71 -6.28
CA TYR A 31 9.06 6.50 -5.52
C TYR A 31 7.67 6.01 -5.88
N ARG A 32 7.50 4.69 -5.95
CA ARG A 32 6.20 4.07 -6.16
C ARG A 32 5.29 4.38 -4.97
N LYS A 33 4.07 4.80 -5.25
CA LYS A 33 3.04 5.07 -4.24
C LYS A 33 1.82 4.16 -4.32
N LEU A 34 1.65 3.41 -5.40
CA LEU A 34 0.59 2.40 -5.55
C LEU A 34 1.22 1.01 -5.53
N HIS A 35 0.88 0.23 -4.52
CA HIS A 35 1.40 -1.12 -4.27
C HIS A 35 0.28 -2.12 -4.40
N VAL A 36 0.48 -3.19 -5.17
CA VAL A 36 -0.56 -4.18 -5.45
C VAL A 36 -0.08 -5.56 -4.98
N THR A 37 -0.88 -6.18 -4.13
CA THR A 37 -0.74 -7.57 -3.71
C THR A 37 -1.91 -8.37 -4.27
N LYS A 38 -1.64 -9.50 -4.91
CA LYS A 38 -2.70 -10.33 -5.51
C LYS A 38 -2.52 -11.81 -5.20
N VAL A 39 -3.64 -12.49 -4.98
CA VAL A 39 -3.77 -13.94 -4.99
C VAL A 39 -4.68 -14.28 -6.16
N PRO A 40 -4.14 -14.77 -7.29
CA PRO A 40 -4.93 -15.04 -8.48
C PRO A 40 -6.13 -15.95 -8.20
N GLY A 41 -7.32 -15.53 -8.63
CA GLY A 41 -8.57 -16.26 -8.40
C GLY A 41 -9.22 -16.06 -7.03
N ASP A 42 -8.59 -15.30 -6.12
CA ASP A 42 -9.09 -15.07 -4.76
C ASP A 42 -9.21 -13.56 -4.47
N ARG A 43 -8.09 -12.81 -4.43
CA ARG A 43 -8.10 -11.40 -4.02
C ARG A 43 -7.10 -10.52 -4.77
N VAL A 44 -7.40 -9.22 -4.84
CA VAL A 44 -6.47 -8.16 -5.20
C VAL A 44 -6.59 -7.04 -4.17
N LEU A 45 -5.47 -6.69 -3.53
CA LEU A 45 -5.37 -5.58 -2.60
C LEU A 45 -4.44 -4.51 -3.19
N ALA A 46 -4.87 -3.26 -3.16
CA ALA A 46 -4.09 -2.12 -3.64
C ALA A 46 -3.97 -1.06 -2.54
N VAL A 47 -2.74 -0.63 -2.27
CA VAL A 47 -2.41 0.34 -1.22
C VAL A 47 -1.78 1.58 -1.86
N ALA A 48 -2.42 2.73 -1.71
CA ALA A 48 -1.89 4.02 -2.12
C ALA A 48 -1.27 4.75 -0.91
N THR A 49 -0.06 5.30 -1.05
CA THR A 49 0.66 5.97 0.04
C THR A 49 0.77 7.48 -0.16
N ALA A 50 0.72 8.22 0.94
CA ALA A 50 0.95 9.67 0.96
C ALA A 50 1.57 10.13 2.27
N GLY A 51 2.22 11.30 2.26
CA GLY A 51 2.86 11.88 3.45
C GLY A 51 4.36 11.56 3.53
N ASN A 52 4.84 11.26 4.74
CA ASN A 52 6.26 11.03 5.00
C ASN A 52 6.74 9.70 4.39
N LEU A 53 7.78 9.76 3.55
CA LEU A 53 8.29 8.59 2.83
C LEU A 53 8.70 7.46 3.77
N SER A 54 9.47 7.76 4.82
CA SER A 54 9.95 6.76 5.77
C SER A 54 8.78 6.08 6.49
N VAL A 55 7.80 6.84 6.98
CA VAL A 55 6.63 6.29 7.66
C VAL A 55 5.83 5.36 6.74
N THR A 56 5.57 5.79 5.50
CA THR A 56 4.82 4.97 4.55
C THR A 56 5.55 3.68 4.17
N GLN A 57 6.88 3.73 4.00
CA GLN A 57 7.71 2.56 3.72
C GLN A 57 7.74 1.60 4.90
N THR A 58 7.88 2.11 6.13
CA THR A 58 7.83 1.30 7.35
C THR A 58 6.47 0.63 7.51
N ALA A 59 5.37 1.36 7.31
CA ALA A 59 4.03 0.78 7.37
C ALA A 59 3.85 -0.37 6.36
N LEU A 60 4.30 -0.17 5.12
CA LEU A 60 4.28 -1.22 4.08
C LEU A 60 5.16 -2.43 4.44
N ALA A 61 6.33 -2.21 5.02
CA ALA A 61 7.21 -3.28 5.47
C ALA A 61 6.57 -4.11 6.59
N LEU A 62 5.95 -3.44 7.58
CA LEU A 62 5.29 -4.12 8.70
C LEU A 62 4.12 -5.00 8.24
N VAL A 63 3.28 -4.52 7.32
CA VAL A 63 2.16 -5.35 6.79
C VAL A 63 2.61 -6.45 5.84
N ALA A 64 3.81 -6.33 5.26
CA ALA A 64 4.42 -7.38 4.45
C ALA A 64 5.09 -8.47 5.30
N GLU A 65 5.79 -8.08 6.37
CA GLU A 65 6.34 -9.01 7.38
C GLU A 65 5.23 -9.71 8.17
N GLY A 66 4.17 -8.96 8.45
CA GLY A 66 2.97 -9.43 9.11
C GLY A 66 2.85 -8.93 10.53
N VAL A 67 1.60 -8.82 10.99
CA VAL A 67 1.26 -8.33 12.32
C VAL A 67 0.54 -9.44 13.06
N LYS A 68 0.89 -9.68 14.32
CA LYS A 68 0.17 -10.62 15.17
C LYS A 68 -1.10 -9.94 15.69
N LEU A 69 -2.25 -10.30 15.13
CA LEU A 69 -3.55 -9.85 15.62
C LEU A 69 -4.00 -10.65 16.85
N PRO A 70 -4.92 -10.09 17.67
CA PRO A 70 -5.63 -10.89 18.66
C PRO A 70 -6.24 -12.12 17.98
N ASP A 71 -6.09 -13.29 18.60
CA ASP A 71 -6.58 -14.59 18.11
C ASP A 71 -5.85 -15.19 16.89
N SER A 72 -4.80 -14.53 16.39
CA SER A 72 -4.02 -15.09 15.28
C SER A 72 -3.02 -16.16 15.72
N THR A 73 -2.97 -17.26 14.96
CA THR A 73 -2.01 -18.37 15.19
C THR A 73 -0.58 -18.01 14.74
N GLY A 74 -0.43 -16.98 13.90
CA GLY A 74 0.84 -16.51 13.38
C GLY A 74 0.76 -15.02 12.95
N PRO A 75 1.78 -14.50 12.27
CA PRO A 75 1.73 -13.17 11.69
C PRO A 75 0.74 -13.13 10.52
N GLU A 76 -0.17 -12.16 10.52
CA GLU A 76 -1.07 -11.91 9.40
C GLU A 76 -0.50 -10.85 8.47
N THR A 77 -0.51 -11.14 7.17
CA THR A 77 0.04 -10.29 6.12
C THR A 77 -1.06 -9.86 5.16
N LEU A 78 -0.73 -8.97 4.22
CA LEU A 78 -1.61 -8.65 3.08
C LEU A 78 -2.01 -9.89 2.26
N HIS A 79 -1.20 -10.96 2.27
CA HIS A 79 -1.53 -12.20 1.54
C HIS A 79 -2.52 -13.10 2.28
N SER A 80 -2.54 -13.05 3.61
CA SER A 80 -3.42 -13.86 4.46
C SER A 80 -4.66 -13.12 4.93
N ALA A 81 -4.82 -11.83 4.58
CA ALA A 81 -6.00 -11.06 4.88
C ALA A 81 -7.26 -11.82 4.43
N PRO A 82 -8.38 -11.78 5.17
CA PRO A 82 -9.63 -12.42 4.75
C PRO A 82 -10.29 -11.70 3.56
N SER A 83 -11.18 -12.41 2.84
CA SER A 83 -11.97 -11.88 1.71
C SER A 83 -13.35 -11.41 2.17
#